data_AF-A0A2V8NHR0-F1
#
_entry.id   AF-A0A2V8NHR0-F1
#
_cell.length_a   1.000
_cell.length_b   1.000
_cell.length_c   1.000
_cell.angle_alpha   90.00
_cell.angle_beta   90.00
_cell.angle_gamma   90.00
#
_symmetry.space_group_name_H-M   'P 1'
#
loop_
_entity.id
_entity.type
_entity.pdbx_description
1 polymer ?
#
loop_
_entity_poly.entity_id
_entity_poly.type
_entity_poly.pdbx_seq_one_letter_code
_entity_poly.pdbx_strand_id
1 'polypeptide(L)'
;MKRKALILIPAAFVIAGAILIQTDCTTKETERQEVSSQPTPNQQPPLSTNRVPAHFEDVKSIGQLPPTLSPDRFIGPAQDAYKIAKEIPETLAQLPCYCHCDMSMGHKSLHSCFEDTHASQCAVCVSEALVAYDLQKSGKTPAEIRDRIIQVYSHQ
;
A
#
# COMPACT_ATOMS: atom_id res chain seq x y z
N MET A 1 -29.02 -10.98 -34.13
CA MET A 1 -29.89 -9.85 -34.57
C MET A 1 -29.47 -8.61 -33.80
N LYS A 2 -28.81 -7.65 -34.46
CA LYS A 2 -28.25 -6.43 -33.84
C LYS A 2 -29.24 -5.28 -34.07
N ARG A 3 -29.83 -4.71 -33.01
CA ARG A 3 -30.61 -3.47 -33.10
C ARG A 3 -29.72 -2.31 -32.65
N LYS A 4 -29.15 -1.60 -33.63
CA LYS A 4 -28.47 -0.31 -33.44
C LYS A 4 -29.55 0.77 -33.39
N ALA A 5 -29.72 1.44 -32.27
CA ALA A 5 -30.52 2.65 -32.17
C ALA A 5 -29.60 3.84 -32.45
N LEU A 6 -29.79 4.44 -33.64
CA LEU A 6 -29.15 5.67 -34.08
C LEU A 6 -30.09 6.80 -33.67
N ILE A 7 -29.73 7.60 -32.66
CA ILE A 7 -30.47 8.81 -32.30
C ILE A 7 -29.62 10.01 -32.71
N LEU A 8 -30.08 10.69 -33.76
CA LEU A 8 -29.59 11.98 -34.23
C LEU A 8 -30.23 13.07 -33.36
N ILE A 9 -29.43 13.83 -32.63
CA ILE A 9 -29.88 15.04 -31.91
C ILE A 9 -29.38 16.26 -32.69
N PRO A 10 -30.27 17.21 -33.06
CA PRO A 10 -29.91 18.33 -33.91
C PRO A 10 -29.16 19.43 -33.14
N ALA A 11 -28.44 20.21 -33.93
CA ALA A 11 -27.51 21.26 -33.56
C ALA A 11 -28.15 22.48 -32.87
N ALA A 12 -27.24 23.24 -32.25
CA ALA A 12 -27.23 24.70 -32.08
C ALA A 12 -28.11 25.30 -30.96
N PHE A 13 -27.46 25.61 -29.83
CA PHE A 13 -27.73 26.84 -29.08
C PHE A 13 -26.41 27.53 -28.75
N VAL A 14 -26.03 28.47 -29.61
CA VAL A 14 -25.05 29.51 -29.33
C VAL A 14 -25.76 30.56 -28.49
N ILE A 15 -25.35 30.74 -27.24
CA ILE A 15 -25.67 31.94 -26.47
C ILE A 15 -24.34 32.52 -26.00
N ALA A 16 -23.87 33.50 -26.76
CA ALA A 16 -22.85 34.44 -26.34
C ALA A 16 -23.46 35.35 -25.26
N GLY A 17 -22.87 35.38 -24.08
CA GLY A 17 -23.25 36.26 -22.98
C GLY A 17 -22.02 36.70 -22.22
N ALA A 18 -21.41 37.80 -22.64
CA ALA A 18 -20.35 38.49 -21.93
C ALA A 18 -20.95 39.22 -20.71
N ILE A 19 -20.53 38.87 -19.50
CA ILE A 19 -20.79 39.66 -18.30
C ILE A 19 -19.44 40.08 -17.72
N LEU A 20 -19.13 41.36 -17.94
CA LEU A 20 -18.11 42.13 -17.25
C LEU A 20 -18.68 42.57 -15.90
N ILE A 21 -18.11 42.11 -14.78
CA ILE A 21 -18.26 42.81 -13.50
C ILE A 21 -16.88 43.00 -12.89
N GLN A 22 -16.63 44.25 -12.55
CA GLN A 22 -15.37 44.83 -12.16
C GLN A 22 -14.96 44.46 -10.72
N THR A 23 -13.65 44.58 -10.53
CA THR A 23 -12.86 44.74 -9.32
C THR A 23 -13.53 45.49 -8.17
N ASP A 24 -13.44 44.93 -6.97
CA ASP A 24 -13.22 45.70 -5.76
C ASP A 24 -11.93 45.21 -5.08
N CYS A 25 -11.08 46.19 -4.80
CA CYS A 25 -9.80 46.11 -4.11
C CYS A 25 -10.05 46.67 -2.71
N THR A 26 -9.56 46.02 -1.65
CA THR A 26 -8.74 46.66 -0.60
C THR A 26 -8.61 45.82 0.69
N THR A 27 -7.34 45.74 1.14
CA THR A 27 -6.80 45.65 2.53
C THR A 27 -7.24 44.50 3.46
N LYS A 28 -6.37 43.57 3.90
CA LYS A 28 -5.11 43.65 4.70
C LYS A 28 -5.35 43.71 6.22
N GLU A 29 -5.22 42.57 6.89
CA GLU A 29 -4.70 42.39 8.27
C GLU A 29 -4.00 41.02 8.29
N THR A 30 -2.67 40.92 8.37
CA THR A 30 -1.83 41.04 9.58
C THR A 30 -2.43 40.28 10.76
N GLU A 31 -2.23 38.96 10.80
CA GLU A 31 -2.16 38.26 12.08
C GLU A 31 -0.72 37.76 12.32
N ARG A 32 -0.17 38.35 13.37
CA ARG A 32 1.09 38.11 14.05
C ARG A 32 1.19 36.64 14.45
N GLN A 33 2.11 35.87 13.87
CA GLN A 33 2.65 34.69 14.54
C GLN A 33 4.02 35.01 15.12
N GLU A 34 4.00 35.04 16.43
CA GLU A 34 5.05 35.25 17.39
C GLU A 34 6.22 34.29 17.17
N VAL A 35 7.41 34.84 17.06
CA VAL A 35 8.66 34.12 17.20
C VAL A 35 8.72 33.58 18.63
N SER A 36 8.61 32.26 18.78
CA SER A 36 9.09 31.57 19.98
C SER A 36 10.09 30.51 19.56
N SER A 37 11.35 30.91 19.62
CA SER A 37 12.52 30.08 19.40
C SER A 37 12.61 29.00 20.48
N GLN A 38 12.46 27.74 20.10
CA GLN A 38 13.01 26.61 20.86
C GLN A 38 13.66 25.62 19.88
N PRO A 39 14.92 25.21 20.11
CA PRO A 39 15.56 24.18 19.30
C PRO A 39 15.10 22.81 19.79
N THR A 40 14.51 21.99 18.91
CA THR A 40 14.34 20.56 19.18
C THR A 40 15.09 19.75 18.12
N PRO A 41 16.00 18.84 18.51
CA PRO A 41 16.61 17.90 17.60
C PRO A 41 15.63 16.78 17.27
N ASN A 42 15.75 16.29 16.03
CA ASN A 42 15.12 15.09 15.47
C ASN A 42 13.77 15.33 14.76
N GLN A 43 13.82 16.02 13.63
CA GLN A 43 12.79 15.96 12.62
C GLN A 43 12.96 14.66 11.83
N GLN A 44 12.15 13.64 12.12
CA GLN A 44 11.90 12.58 11.14
C GLN A 44 11.26 13.21 9.89
N PRO A 45 11.67 12.83 8.68
CA PRO A 45 11.06 13.33 7.45
C PRO A 45 9.54 13.09 7.46
N PRO A 46 8.74 14.02 6.87
CA PRO A 46 7.30 13.84 6.78
C PRO A 46 6.97 12.54 6.06
N LEU A 47 6.11 11.74 6.67
CA LEU A 47 5.63 10.47 6.13
C LEU A 47 4.81 10.76 4.87
N SER A 48 5.40 10.47 3.71
CA SER A 48 4.67 10.43 2.44
C SER A 48 3.63 9.30 2.51
N THR A 49 2.36 9.64 2.31
CA THR A 49 1.23 8.70 2.36
C THR A 49 1.19 7.71 1.19
N ASN A 50 2.11 7.83 0.22
CA ASN A 50 2.22 6.95 -0.96
C ASN A 50 3.43 6.00 -0.89
N ARG A 51 3.87 5.64 0.32
CA ARG A 51 5.08 4.84 0.52
C ARG A 51 4.80 3.35 0.35
N VAL A 52 5.63 2.67 -0.47
CA VAL A 52 5.70 1.20 -0.46
C VAL A 52 6.44 0.72 0.81
N PRO A 53 5.86 -0.19 1.61
CA PRO A 53 6.51 -0.76 2.80
C PRO A 53 7.84 -1.47 2.49
N ALA A 54 8.64 -1.69 3.53
CA ALA A 54 9.91 -2.42 3.41
C ALA A 54 9.71 -3.82 2.80
N HIS A 55 10.61 -4.19 1.88
CA HIS A 55 10.68 -5.49 1.23
C HIS A 55 12.07 -5.68 0.60
N PHE A 56 12.39 -6.91 0.19
CA PHE A 56 13.61 -7.21 -0.58
C PHE A 56 13.31 -7.21 -2.09
N GLU A 57 14.24 -6.70 -2.90
CA GLU A 57 14.03 -6.61 -4.36
C GLU A 57 14.28 -7.93 -5.09
N ASP A 58 15.23 -8.72 -4.62
CA ASP A 58 15.61 -9.99 -5.25
C ASP A 58 16.17 -11.00 -4.23
N VAL A 59 16.15 -12.28 -4.61
CA VAL A 59 16.66 -13.41 -3.79
C VAL A 59 18.17 -13.31 -3.54
N LYS A 60 18.94 -12.62 -4.40
CA LYS A 60 20.39 -12.50 -4.20
C LYS A 60 20.73 -11.58 -3.04
N SER A 61 19.90 -10.57 -2.80
CA SER A 61 19.97 -9.67 -1.63
C SER A 61 19.49 -10.36 -0.34
N ILE A 62 18.65 -11.39 -0.49
CA ILE A 62 18.16 -12.22 0.60
C ILE A 62 19.26 -13.26 0.91
N GLY A 63 20.00 -13.04 1.99
CA GLY A 63 20.91 -14.06 2.50
C GLY A 63 20.15 -15.26 3.07
N GLN A 64 20.45 -15.64 4.30
CA GLN A 64 19.63 -16.62 5.00
C GLN A 64 18.41 -15.93 5.63
N LEU A 65 17.20 -16.37 5.29
CA LEU A 65 15.98 -15.92 5.97
C LEU A 65 15.89 -16.58 7.37
N PRO A 66 15.50 -15.83 8.42
CA PRO A 66 15.10 -16.41 9.68
C PRO A 66 13.91 -17.37 9.49
N PRO A 67 13.75 -18.40 10.34
CA PRO A 67 12.58 -19.26 10.25
C PRO A 67 11.31 -18.52 10.70
N THR A 68 10.20 -18.75 10.00
CA THR A 68 8.87 -18.35 10.48
C THR A 68 8.41 -19.23 11.64
N LEU A 69 7.43 -18.76 12.41
CA LEU A 69 6.84 -19.58 13.48
C LEU A 69 6.12 -20.81 12.92
N SER A 70 6.09 -21.88 13.72
CA SER A 70 5.40 -23.11 13.35
C SER A 70 3.88 -22.86 13.20
N PRO A 71 3.25 -23.31 12.09
CA PRO A 71 1.81 -23.15 11.88
C PRO A 71 0.95 -23.84 12.96
N ASP A 72 1.44 -24.92 13.56
CA ASP A 72 0.71 -25.69 14.59
C ASP A 72 0.40 -24.89 15.86
N ARG A 73 1.01 -23.71 16.01
CA ARG A 73 0.72 -22.76 17.09
C ARG A 73 -0.57 -21.98 16.89
N PHE A 74 -1.14 -22.03 15.69
CA PHE A 74 -2.28 -21.21 15.28
C PHE A 74 -3.40 -22.08 14.74
N ILE A 75 -4.59 -21.48 14.58
CA ILE A 75 -5.78 -22.11 14.00
C ILE A 75 -6.40 -21.22 12.94
N GLY A 76 -7.25 -21.79 12.09
CA GLY A 76 -7.99 -21.05 11.07
C GLY A 76 -7.08 -20.36 10.04
N PRO A 77 -7.49 -19.21 9.47
CA PRO A 77 -6.75 -18.52 8.41
C PRO A 77 -5.31 -18.16 8.78
N ALA A 78 -5.05 -17.87 10.06
CA ALA A 78 -3.70 -17.62 10.54
C ALA A 78 -2.82 -18.86 10.34
N GLN A 79 -3.28 -20.04 10.74
CA GLN A 79 -2.54 -21.29 10.54
C GLN A 79 -2.16 -21.48 9.06
N ASP A 80 -3.10 -21.26 8.15
CA ASP A 80 -2.85 -21.43 6.72
C ASP A 80 -1.84 -20.41 6.19
N ALA A 81 -1.91 -19.16 6.64
CA ALA A 81 -0.92 -18.14 6.29
C ALA A 81 0.48 -18.48 6.82
N TYR A 82 0.62 -19.02 8.04
CA TYR A 82 1.93 -19.49 8.54
C TYR A 82 2.44 -20.72 7.75
N LYS A 83 1.55 -21.62 7.28
CA LYS A 83 1.96 -22.74 6.39
C LYS A 83 2.53 -22.18 5.08
N ILE A 84 1.83 -21.21 4.49
CA ILE A 84 2.26 -20.53 3.26
C ILE A 84 3.60 -19.83 3.47
N ALA A 85 3.76 -19.09 4.57
CA ALA A 85 4.99 -18.38 4.85
C ALA A 85 6.19 -19.32 4.98
N LYS A 86 5.98 -20.54 5.48
CA LYS A 86 6.98 -21.61 5.49
C LYS A 86 7.21 -22.24 4.11
N GLU A 87 6.19 -22.30 3.25
CA GLU A 87 6.29 -22.92 1.92
C GLU A 87 6.98 -22.01 0.88
N ILE A 88 6.70 -20.71 0.92
CA ILE A 88 7.20 -19.73 -0.08
C ILE A 88 7.98 -18.55 0.55
N PRO A 89 8.93 -18.81 1.47
CA PRO A 89 9.54 -17.76 2.29
C PRO A 89 10.29 -16.70 1.47
N GLU A 90 11.02 -17.12 0.43
CA GLU A 90 11.75 -16.21 -0.46
C GLU A 90 10.83 -15.30 -1.28
N THR A 91 9.63 -15.79 -1.61
CA THR A 91 8.63 -14.96 -2.29
C THR A 91 8.07 -13.95 -1.31
N LEU A 92 7.62 -14.35 -0.11
CA LEU A 92 7.10 -13.40 0.87
C LEU A 92 8.15 -12.38 1.35
N ALA A 93 9.43 -12.74 1.37
CA ALA A 93 10.50 -11.80 1.69
C ALA A 93 10.59 -10.67 0.64
N GLN A 94 10.23 -10.97 -0.59
CA GLN A 94 10.21 -10.00 -1.67
C GLN A 94 8.97 -9.11 -1.69
N LEU A 95 7.97 -9.36 -0.85
CA LEU A 95 6.72 -8.60 -0.86
C LEU A 95 6.68 -7.57 0.28
N PRO A 96 6.16 -6.35 0.02
CA PRO A 96 5.82 -5.42 1.08
C PRO A 96 4.61 -5.95 1.87
N CYS A 97 4.42 -5.44 3.08
CA CYS A 97 3.20 -5.65 3.86
C CYS A 97 2.49 -4.31 4.12
N TYR A 98 1.30 -4.12 3.55
CA TYR A 98 0.59 -2.83 3.64
C TYR A 98 -0.14 -2.61 4.96
N CYS A 99 0.09 -3.46 5.97
CA CYS A 99 -0.27 -3.13 7.35
C CYS A 99 0.68 -2.08 7.97
N HIS A 100 1.79 -1.76 7.29
CA HIS A 100 2.79 -0.76 7.70
C HIS A 100 3.45 -1.02 9.07
N CYS A 101 3.47 -2.29 9.51
CA CYS A 101 4.20 -2.70 10.72
C CYS A 101 5.73 -2.58 10.58
N ASP A 102 6.24 -2.33 9.38
CA ASP A 102 7.65 -2.04 9.15
C ASP A 102 8.10 -0.75 9.86
N MET A 103 7.19 0.20 10.05
CA MET A 103 7.48 1.45 10.75
C MET A 103 7.35 1.35 12.27
N SER A 104 6.43 0.51 12.76
CA SER A 104 6.10 0.42 14.19
C SER A 104 6.79 -0.76 14.90
N MET A 105 7.02 -1.87 14.18
CA MET A 105 7.60 -3.11 14.71
C MET A 105 8.93 -3.47 14.06
N GLY A 106 9.32 -2.80 12.96
CA GLY A 106 10.59 -3.05 12.28
C GLY A 106 10.62 -4.32 11.43
N HIS A 107 9.45 -4.85 11.07
CA HIS A 107 9.33 -5.90 10.04
C HIS A 107 9.91 -5.40 8.71
N LYS A 108 10.61 -6.27 7.98
CA LYS A 108 11.41 -5.92 6.79
C LYS A 108 10.76 -6.35 5.48
N SER A 109 9.68 -7.12 5.55
CA SER A 109 8.91 -7.68 4.43
C SER A 109 7.67 -8.40 4.98
N LEU A 110 6.78 -8.85 4.09
CA LEU A 110 5.67 -9.71 4.47
C LEU A 110 6.13 -11.01 5.15
N HIS A 111 7.26 -11.59 4.73
CA HIS A 111 7.85 -12.76 5.43
C HIS A 111 8.09 -12.49 6.91
N SER A 112 8.69 -11.35 7.25
CA SER A 112 9.07 -11.05 8.63
C SER A 112 7.87 -10.89 9.58
N CYS A 113 6.67 -10.61 9.05
CA CYS A 113 5.44 -10.64 9.84
C CYS A 113 5.13 -12.03 10.43
N PHE A 114 5.66 -13.09 9.80
CA PHE A 114 5.49 -14.49 10.20
C PHE A 114 6.66 -15.02 11.04
N GLU A 115 7.70 -14.24 11.29
CA GLU A 115 8.81 -14.59 12.20
C GLU A 115 8.38 -14.50 13.67
N ASP A 116 7.31 -13.77 13.97
CA ASP A 116 6.69 -13.66 15.28
C ASP A 116 5.17 -13.89 15.23
N THR A 117 4.44 -13.61 16.31
CA THR A 117 2.99 -13.83 16.43
C THR A 117 2.13 -12.70 15.84
N HIS A 118 2.72 -11.67 15.24
CA HIS A 118 1.98 -10.51 14.74
C HIS A 118 1.02 -10.89 13.62
N ALA A 119 1.47 -11.67 12.63
CA ALA A 119 0.62 -12.08 11.51
C ALA A 119 -0.65 -12.82 11.96
N SER A 120 -0.61 -13.56 13.07
CA SER A 120 -1.82 -14.22 13.62
C SER A 120 -2.94 -13.27 14.07
N GLN A 121 -2.61 -11.99 14.27
CA GLN A 121 -3.52 -10.94 14.75
C GLN A 121 -3.79 -9.87 13.69
N CYS A 122 -3.25 -10.03 12.47
CA CYS A 122 -3.35 -9.03 11.41
C CYS A 122 -3.98 -9.62 10.14
N ALA A 123 -5.22 -9.20 9.86
CA ALA A 123 -5.96 -9.66 8.69
C ALA A 123 -5.27 -9.29 7.36
N VAL A 124 -4.54 -8.17 7.31
CA VAL A 124 -3.78 -7.74 6.13
C VAL A 124 -2.63 -8.71 5.86
N CYS A 125 -1.79 -9.02 6.86
CA CYS A 125 -0.69 -9.98 6.72
C CYS A 125 -1.20 -11.34 6.22
N VAL A 126 -2.29 -11.84 6.82
CA VAL A 126 -2.91 -13.11 6.43
C VAL A 126 -3.41 -13.07 4.98
N SER A 127 -4.13 -12.01 4.61
CA SER A 127 -4.73 -11.87 3.27
C SER A 127 -3.68 -11.74 2.17
N GLU A 128 -2.66 -10.91 2.39
CA GLU A 128 -1.57 -10.73 1.42
C GLU A 128 -0.77 -12.01 1.21
N ALA A 129 -0.52 -12.80 2.27
CA ALA A 129 0.15 -14.10 2.14
C ALA A 129 -0.69 -15.11 1.33
N LEU A 130 -2.00 -15.16 1.56
CA LEU A 130 -2.91 -16.00 0.78
C LEU A 130 -2.92 -15.59 -0.71
N VAL A 131 -3.03 -14.30 -0.99
CA VAL A 131 -2.99 -13.76 -2.36
C VAL A 131 -1.65 -14.06 -3.03
N ALA A 132 -0.54 -13.85 -2.32
CA ALA A 132 0.80 -14.15 -2.83
C ALA A 132 0.94 -15.64 -3.20
N TYR A 133 0.43 -16.53 -2.36
CA TYR A 133 0.44 -17.97 -2.61
C TYR A 133 -0.34 -18.35 -3.87
N ASP A 134 -1.57 -17.85 -4.00
CA ASP A 134 -2.42 -18.13 -5.16
C ASP A 134 -1.75 -17.64 -6.46
N LEU A 135 -1.14 -16.46 -6.42
CA LEU A 135 -0.42 -15.92 -7.57
C LEU A 135 0.82 -16.76 -7.90
N GLN A 136 1.59 -17.19 -6.90
CA GLN A 136 2.75 -18.03 -7.14
C GLN A 136 2.36 -19.41 -7.68
N LYS A 137 1.28 -20.01 -7.17
CA LYS A 137 0.72 -21.27 -7.71
C LYS A 137 0.20 -21.11 -9.13
N SER A 138 -0.22 -19.90 -9.52
CA SER A 138 -0.56 -19.57 -10.91
C SER A 138 0.66 -19.31 -11.82
N GLY A 139 1.88 -19.47 -11.30
CA GLY A 139 3.13 -19.34 -12.06
C GLY A 139 3.69 -17.92 -12.13
N LYS A 140 3.20 -16.99 -11.30
CA LYS A 140 3.75 -15.63 -11.22
C LYS A 140 5.10 -15.60 -10.52
N THR A 141 5.98 -14.75 -11.03
CA THR A 141 7.29 -14.48 -10.42
C THR A 141 7.13 -13.59 -9.18
N PRO A 142 8.07 -13.61 -8.22
CA PRO A 142 8.01 -12.73 -7.04
C PRO A 142 7.86 -11.25 -7.37
N ALA A 143 8.50 -10.76 -8.44
CA ALA A 143 8.35 -9.38 -8.89
C ALA A 143 6.93 -9.08 -9.39
N GLU A 144 6.33 -9.96 -10.21
CA GLU A 144 4.93 -9.78 -10.65
C GLU A 144 3.95 -9.85 -9.47
N ILE A 145 4.23 -10.70 -8.47
CA ILE A 145 3.43 -10.79 -7.26
C ILE A 145 3.55 -9.48 -6.45
N ARG A 146 4.77 -8.95 -6.31
CA ARG A 146 5.04 -7.66 -5.65
C ARG A 146 4.26 -6.54 -6.32
N ASP A 147 4.34 -6.42 -7.64
CA ASP A 147 3.60 -5.40 -8.40
C ASP A 147 2.10 -5.51 -8.17
N ARG A 148 1.57 -6.75 -8.12
CA ARG A 148 0.16 -6.99 -7.85
C ARG A 148 -0.23 -6.60 -6.42
N ILE A 149 0.59 -6.91 -5.41
CA ILE A 149 0.35 -6.49 -4.03
C ILE A 149 0.37 -4.96 -3.94
N ILE A 150 1.37 -4.30 -4.53
CA ILE A 150 1.45 -2.83 -4.58
C ILE A 150 0.18 -2.24 -5.21
N GLN A 151 -0.24 -2.76 -6.36
CA GLN A 151 -1.44 -2.26 -7.05
C GLN A 151 -2.72 -2.41 -6.22
N VAL A 152 -2.89 -3.54 -5.53
CA VAL A 152 -4.15 -3.84 -4.81
C VAL A 152 -4.20 -3.15 -3.45
N TYR A 153 -3.08 -3.07 -2.75
CA TYR A 153 -3.06 -2.69 -1.33
C TYR A 153 -2.57 -1.25 -1.07
N SER A 154 -1.96 -0.57 -2.04
CA SER A 154 -1.44 0.81 -1.85
C SER A 154 -2.47 1.93 -1.80
N HIS A 155 -3.76 1.62 -1.98
CA HIS A 155 -4.85 2.58 -2.02
C HIS A 155 -5.82 2.46 -0.84
N GLN A 156 -5.41 1.76 0.23
CA GLN A 156 -6.25 1.53 1.42
C GLN A 156 -6.06 2.60 2.49
#